data_AF-A0A1C8V7J8-F1
#
_entry.id   AF-A0A1C8V7J8-F1
#
_cell.length_a   1.000
_cell.length_b   1.000
_cell.length_c   1.000
_cell.angle_alpha   90.00
_cell.angle_beta   90.00
_cell.angle_gamma   90.00
#
_symmetry.space_group_name_H-M   'P 1'
#
loop_
_entity.id
_entity.type
_entity.pdbx_description
1 polymer ?
#
loop_
_entity_poly.entity_id
_entity_poly.type
_entity_poly.pdbx_seq_one_letter_code
_entity_poly.pdbx_strand_id
1 'polypeptide(L)'
;QQWILDRQDLVRERQHDLAILTDDEYQKIFIFFSSVIQTLGEQLKLRQQVIATATVYFKRFYARNSLKCIDPLLLAPTCIFLASKVEEFGVISNTRLISTCQTV
;
A
#
# COMPACT_ATOMS: atom_id res chain seq x y z
N GLN A 1 16.31 13.84 -5.85
CA GLN A 1 15.17 12.90 -5.98
C GLN A 1 14.61 12.65 -4.58
N GLN A 2 13.33 12.94 -4.29
CA GLN A 2 12.79 12.91 -2.92
C GLN A 2 12.45 11.50 -2.38
N TRP A 3 12.25 10.51 -3.27
CA TRP A 3 11.73 9.18 -2.91
C TRP A 3 12.68 8.03 -3.28
N ILE A 4 13.95 8.35 -3.50
CA ILE A 4 15.04 7.37 -3.53
C ILE A 4 15.69 7.47 -2.16
N LEU A 5 15.45 6.48 -1.31
CA LEU A 5 15.79 6.50 0.11
C LEU A 5 17.02 5.63 0.37
N ASP A 6 17.88 6.06 1.29
CA ASP A 6 19.00 5.24 1.73
C ASP A 6 18.53 4.12 2.67
N ARG A 7 19.24 2.99 2.61
CA ARG A 7 18.92 1.82 3.43
C ARG A 7 19.06 2.13 4.93
N GLN A 8 20.06 2.93 5.33
CA GLN A 8 20.30 3.21 6.75
C GLN A 8 19.16 4.06 7.33
N ASP A 9 18.72 5.08 6.61
CA ASP A 9 17.57 5.89 6.99
C ASP A 9 16.30 5.05 7.09
N LEU A 10 16.04 4.16 6.13
CA LEU A 10 14.88 3.27 6.17
C LEU A 10 14.87 2.33 7.37
N VAL A 11 16.03 1.84 7.82
CA VAL A 11 16.11 0.99 9.02
C VAL A 11 15.84 1.83 10.28
N ARG A 12 16.36 3.06 10.33
CA ARG A 12 16.12 3.98 11.44
C ARG A 12 14.63 4.31 11.59
N GLU A 13 13.94 4.67 10.51
CA GLU A 13 12.51 4.98 10.55
C GLU A 13 11.65 3.76 10.96
N ARG A 14 12.09 2.54 10.60
CA ARG A 14 11.40 1.28 10.93
C ARG A 14 11.71 0.75 12.33
N GLN A 15 12.60 1.39 13.09
CA GLN A 15 13.08 0.88 14.38
C GLN A 15 11.93 0.59 15.36
N HIS A 16 10.86 1.40 15.34
CA HIS A 16 9.70 1.18 16.21
C HIS A 16 8.95 -0.12 15.89
N ASP A 17 8.78 -0.43 14.61
CA ASP A 17 8.08 -1.64 14.17
C ASP A 17 8.99 -2.87 14.35
N LEU A 18 10.29 -2.72 14.07
CA LEU A 18 11.30 -3.77 14.22
C LEU A 18 11.62 -4.12 15.69
N ALA A 19 11.17 -3.29 16.64
CA ALA A 19 11.22 -3.64 18.06
C ALA A 19 10.19 -4.72 18.43
N ILE A 20 9.19 -4.95 17.58
CA ILE A 20 8.06 -5.87 17.82
C ILE A 20 8.07 -7.01 16.80
N LEU A 21 8.47 -6.70 15.56
CA LEU A 21 8.51 -7.63 14.43
C LEU A 21 9.96 -7.91 14.03
N THR A 22 10.25 -9.14 13.63
CA THR A 22 11.51 -9.45 12.95
C THR A 22 11.54 -8.83 11.55
N ASP A 23 12.73 -8.66 10.96
CA ASP A 23 12.85 -8.12 9.58
C ASP A 23 12.13 -9.03 8.56
N ASP A 24 12.16 -10.35 8.76
CA ASP A 24 11.45 -11.32 7.91
C ASP A 24 9.92 -11.19 8.02
N GLU A 25 9.37 -11.08 9.23
CA GLU A 25 7.94 -10.84 9.43
C GLU A 25 7.51 -9.49 8.83
N TYR A 26 8.32 -8.45 9.04
CA TYR A 26 8.09 -7.15 8.45
C TYR A 26 8.04 -7.24 6.92
N GLN A 27 9.01 -7.91 6.28
CA GLN A 27 9.00 -8.11 4.83
C GLN A 27 7.78 -8.91 4.35
N LYS A 28 7.40 -9.98 5.06
CA LYS A 28 6.21 -10.79 4.75
C LYS A 28 4.92 -9.96 4.79
N ILE A 29 4.78 -9.01 5.71
CA ILE A 29 3.66 -8.08 5.76
C ILE A 29 3.57 -7.26 4.46
N PHE A 30 4.68 -6.70 3.96
CA PHE A 30 4.67 -5.94 2.71
C PHE A 30 4.39 -6.79 1.49
N ILE A 31 4.87 -8.04 1.46
CA ILE A 31 4.55 -8.99 0.40
C ILE A 31 3.04 -9.28 0.42
N PHE A 32 2.49 -9.60 1.59
CA PHE A 32 1.07 -9.85 1.78
C PHE A 32 0.20 -8.68 1.30
N PHE A 33 0.47 -7.45 1.76
CA PHE A 33 -0.32 -6.29 1.35
C PHE A 33 -0.09 -5.88 -0.10
N SER A 34 1.09 -6.16 -0.69
CA SER A 34 1.28 -5.99 -2.13
C SER A 34 0.38 -6.94 -2.91
N SER A 35 0.22 -8.19 -2.47
CA SER A 35 -0.72 -9.15 -3.06
C SER A 35 -2.18 -8.72 -2.85
N VAL A 36 -2.55 -8.20 -1.68
CA VAL A 36 -3.90 -7.66 -1.44
C VAL A 36 -4.21 -6.51 -2.41
N ILE A 37 -3.28 -5.56 -2.58
CA ILE A 37 -3.44 -4.45 -3.54
C ILE A 37 -3.57 -4.98 -4.97
N GLN A 38 -2.80 -6.00 -5.34
CA GLN A 38 -2.91 -6.65 -6.65
C GLN A 38 -4.30 -7.26 -6.86
N THR A 39 -4.78 -8.09 -5.93
CA THR A 39 -6.10 -8.73 -5.99
C THR A 39 -7.23 -7.71 -6.08
N LEU A 40 -7.20 -6.66 -5.25
CA LEU A 40 -8.18 -5.58 -5.29
C LEU A 40 -8.17 -4.86 -6.65
N GLY A 41 -6.99 -4.58 -7.18
CA GLY A 41 -6.83 -3.96 -8.50
C GLY A 41 -7.39 -4.81 -9.63
N GLU A 42 -7.15 -6.13 -9.60
CA GLU A 42 -7.68 -7.09 -10.57
C GLU A 42 -9.21 -7.20 -10.49
N GLN A 43 -9.78 -7.29 -9.29
CA GLN A 43 -11.24 -7.30 -9.11
C GLN A 43 -11.91 -5.99 -9.59
N LEU A 44 -11.21 -4.86 -9.44
CA LEU A 44 -11.65 -3.56 -9.96
C LEU A 44 -11.36 -3.39 -11.47
N LYS A 45 -10.68 -4.34 -12.10
CA LYS A 45 -10.24 -4.33 -13.51
C LYS A 45 -9.33 -3.15 -13.85
N LEU A 46 -8.45 -2.78 -12.92
CA LEU A 46 -7.48 -1.69 -13.11
C LEU A 46 -6.29 -2.15 -13.96
N ARG A 47 -5.69 -1.22 -14.71
CA ARG A 47 -4.43 -1.46 -15.42
C ARG A 47 -3.26 -1.60 -14.43
N GLN A 48 -2.26 -2.39 -14.77
CA GLN A 48 -1.11 -2.67 -13.89
C GLN A 48 -0.38 -1.40 -13.42
N GLN A 49 -0.33 -0.34 -14.25
CA GLN A 49 0.25 0.94 -13.86
C GLN A 49 -0.43 1.56 -12.63
N VAL A 50 -1.76 1.47 -12.54
CA VAL A 50 -2.53 1.97 -11.37
C VAL A 50 -2.20 1.16 -10.13
N ILE A 51 -2.13 -0.17 -10.27
CA ILE A 51 -1.82 -1.09 -9.18
C ILE A 51 -0.39 -0.82 -8.68
N ALA A 52 0.58 -0.69 -9.59
CA ALA A 52 1.97 -0.37 -9.26
C ALA A 52 2.08 0.97 -8.52
N THR A 53 1.38 2.02 -9.00
CA THR A 53 1.35 3.32 -8.33
C THR A 53 0.76 3.22 -6.93
N ALA A 54 -0.33 2.46 -6.74
CA ALA A 54 -0.92 2.21 -5.43
C ALA A 54 0.05 1.45 -4.48
N THR A 55 0.72 0.41 -4.96
CA THR A 55 1.74 -0.32 -4.18
C THR A 55 2.90 0.59 -3.76
N VAL A 56 3.32 1.50 -4.64
CA VAL A 56 4.38 2.48 -4.31
C VAL A 56 3.90 3.47 -3.25
N TYR A 57 2.66 3.95 -3.33
CA TYR A 57 2.09 4.81 -2.28
C TYR A 57 2.06 4.11 -0.91
N PHE A 58 1.61 2.86 -0.88
CA PHE A 58 1.59 2.04 0.32
C PHE A 58 3.00 1.89 0.93
N LYS A 59 4.00 1.52 0.10
CA LYS A 59 5.39 1.37 0.53
C LYS A 59 6.00 2.70 1.00
N ARG A 60 5.72 3.81 0.32
CA ARG A 60 6.22 5.15 0.68
C ARG A 60 5.62 5.65 1.98
N PHE A 61 4.34 5.36 2.24
CA PHE A 61 3.69 5.74 3.49
C PHE A 61 4.38 5.06 4.67
N TYR A 62 4.53 3.73 4.64
CA TYR A 62 5.18 3.00 5.75
C TYR A 62 6.71 3.07 5.75
N ALA A 63 7.34 3.63 4.72
CA ALA A 63 8.76 3.99 4.76
C ALA A 63 9.04 5.19 5.68
N ARG A 64 8.02 5.98 6.02
CA ARG A 64 8.11 7.20 6.85
C ARG A 64 7.20 7.16 8.09
N ASN A 65 6.31 6.17 8.17
CA ASN A 65 5.33 6.03 9.25
C ASN A 65 5.33 4.59 9.75
N SER A 66 5.06 4.40 11.04
CA SER A 66 4.90 3.07 11.63
C SER A 66 3.62 2.38 11.12
N LEU A 67 3.63 1.04 11.08
CA LEU A 67 2.45 0.21 10.83
C LEU A 67 1.30 0.47 11.82
N LYS A 68 1.58 1.08 12.98
CA LYS A 68 0.56 1.47 13.98
C LYS A 68 -0.18 2.78 13.65
N CYS A 69 0.36 3.61 12.76
CA CYS A 69 -0.22 4.92 12.47
C CYS A 69 -1.59 4.82 11.79
N ILE A 70 -1.69 3.94 10.79
CA ILE A 70 -2.93 3.67 10.04
C ILE A 70 -2.96 2.17 9.76
N ASP A 71 -4.13 1.56 9.93
CA ASP A 71 -4.36 0.16 9.58
C ASP A 71 -4.05 -0.10 8.09
N PRO A 72 -3.12 -1.03 7.77
CA PRO A 72 -2.84 -1.43 6.40
C PRO A 72 -4.05 -1.86 5.57
N LEU A 73 -5.08 -2.44 6.20
CA LEU A 73 -6.33 -2.84 5.53
C LEU A 73 -7.15 -1.62 5.06
N LEU A 74 -7.03 -0.49 5.77
CA LEU A 74 -7.63 0.77 5.35
C LEU A 74 -6.75 1.49 4.33
N LEU A 75 -5.42 1.46 4.50
CA LEU A 75 -4.50 2.17 3.63
C LEU A 75 -4.44 1.57 2.22
N ALA A 76 -4.44 0.23 2.09
CA ALA A 76 -4.39 -0.45 0.80
C ALA A 76 -5.47 0.01 -0.21
N PRO A 77 -6.78 -0.01 0.11
CA PRO A 77 -7.82 0.49 -0.79
C PRO A 77 -7.77 2.02 -0.97
N THR A 78 -7.30 2.76 0.05
CA THR A 78 -7.07 4.21 -0.07
C THR A 78 -6.01 4.52 -1.13
N CYS A 79 -4.91 3.76 -1.18
CA CYS A 79 -3.88 3.90 -2.19
C CYS A 79 -4.42 3.59 -3.60
N ILE A 80 -5.25 2.56 -3.75
CA ILE A 80 -5.90 2.23 -5.02
C ILE A 80 -6.83 3.35 -5.48
N PHE A 81 -7.66 3.87 -4.57
CA PHE A 81 -8.58 4.95 -4.87
C PHE A 81 -7.83 6.20 -5.32
N LEU A 82 -6.75 6.57 -4.64
CA LEU A 82 -5.91 7.69 -5.04
C LEU A 82 -5.21 7.44 -6.38
N ALA A 83 -4.58 6.27 -6.55
CA ALA A 83 -3.84 5.94 -7.77
C ALA A 83 -4.74 5.93 -9.01
N SER A 84 -5.98 5.43 -8.90
CA SER A 84 -6.92 5.44 -10.03
C SER A 84 -7.27 6.84 -10.53
N LYS A 85 -7.31 7.82 -9.62
CA LYS A 85 -7.49 9.25 -9.96
C LYS A 85 -6.24 9.86 -10.59
N VAL A 86 -5.07 9.60 -10.01
CA VAL A 86 -3.78 10.15 -10.48
C VAL A 86 -3.44 9.63 -11.88
N GLU A 87 -3.72 8.36 -12.12
CA GLU A 87 -3.44 7.70 -13.40
C GLU A 87 -4.56 7.90 -14.42
N GLU A 88 -5.51 8.82 -14.20
CA GLU A 88 -6.58 9.15 -15.16
C GLU A 88 -7.39 7.93 -15.66
N PHE A 89 -7.48 6.85 -14.86
CA PHE A 89 -8.22 5.65 -15.24
C PHE A 89 -9.75 5.85 -15.11
N GLY A 90 -10.16 6.78 -14.24
CA GLY A 90 -11.54 7.13 -13.98
C GLY A 90 -11.89 7.07 -12.49
N VAL A 91 -13.05 7.60 -12.12
CA VAL A 91 -13.52 7.63 -10.73
C VAL A 91 -14.15 6.28 -10.37
N ILE A 92 -13.50 5.54 -9.47
CA ILE A 92 -14.13 4.37 -8.83
C ILE A 92 -15.23 4.88 -7.90
N SER A 93 -16.46 4.37 -8.02
CA SER A 93 -17.54 4.77 -7.11
C SER A 93 -17.27 4.23 -5.70
N ASN A 94 -17.64 5.01 -4.68
CA ASN A 94 -17.44 4.63 -3.27
C ASN A 94 -18.05 3.26 -2.96
N THR A 95 -19.28 3.02 -3.45
CA THR A 95 -19.98 1.74 -3.26
C THR A 95 -19.20 0.58 -3.88
N ARG A 96 -18.66 0.74 -5.09
CA ARG A 96 -17.89 -0.30 -5.78
C ARG A 96 -16.57 -0.59 -5.07
N LEU A 97 -15.88 0.44 -4.60
CA LEU A 97 -14.63 0.27 -3.84
C LEU A 97 -14.90 -0.52 -2.55
N ILE A 98 -15.89 -0.09 -1.76
CA ILE A 98 -16.23 -0.73 -0.49
C ILE A 98 -16.69 -2.17 -0.70
N SER A 99 -17.53 -2.44 -1.70
CA SER A 99 -17.98 -3.81 -1.99
C SER A 99 -16.82 -4.74 -2.35
N THR A 100 -15.83 -4.25 -3.11
CA THR A 100 -14.67 -5.07 -3.47
C THR A 100 -13.75 -5.34 -2.27
N CYS A 101 -13.64 -4.39 -1.34
CA CYS A 101 -12.86 -4.61 -0.12
C CYS A 101 -13.45 -5.69 0.79
N GLN A 102 -14.77 -5.92 0.74
CA GLN A 102 -15.45 -6.96 1.52
C GLN A 102 -15.28 -8.37 0.95
N THR A 103 -14.78 -8.49 -0.29
CA THR A 103 -14.62 -9.78 -0.99
C THR A 103 -13.21 -10.35 -0.93
N VAL A 104 -12.28 -9.67 -0.25
CA VAL A 104 -10.86 -10.06 -0.13
C VAL A 104 -10.54 -10.44 1.31
#